data_AF-H9FH43-F1
#
_entry.id   AF-H9FH43-F1
#
_cell.length_a   1.000
_cell.length_b   1.000
_cell.length_c   1.000
_cell.angle_alpha   90.00
_cell.angle_beta   90.00
_cell.angle_gamma   90.00
#
_symmetry.space_group_name_H-M   'P 1'
#
loop_
_entity.id
_entity.type
_entity.pdbx_description
1 polymer ?
#
loop_
_entity_poly.entity_id
_entity_poly.type
_entity_poly.pdbx_seq_one_letter_code
_entity_poly.pdbx_strand_id
1 'polypeptide(L)' 'TLLYGHWSIMKWNRERRRLQIEDFEARIALMPLFQAETDRRTLQMLRENLEEEAIIMKDVPDWKVGESVFHTTRWVPPLI' A
#
# COMPACT_ATOMS: atom_id res chain seq x y z
N THR A 1 28.85 -33.77 -20.36
CA THR A 1 27.46 -33.57 -19.86
C THR A 1 27.34 -32.31 -19.01
N LEU A 2 28.22 -32.07 -18.03
CA LEU A 2 28.19 -30.87 -17.16
C LEU A 2 28.28 -29.53 -17.92
N LEU A 3 29.21 -29.39 -18.88
CA LEU A 3 29.38 -28.15 -19.65
C LEU A 3 28.11 -27.72 -20.42
N TYR A 4 27.42 -28.70 -21.04
CA TYR A 4 26.16 -28.45 -21.73
C TYR A 4 25.04 -28.07 -20.75
N GLY A 5 24.99 -28.72 -19.58
CA GLY A 5 24.05 -28.38 -18.51
C GLY A 5 24.25 -26.95 -17.98
N HIS A 6 25.49 -26.53 -17.74
CA HIS A 6 25.78 -25.15 -17.33
C HIS A 6 25.42 -24.13 -18.41
N TRP A 7 25.67 -24.45 -19.70
CA TRP A 7 25.29 -23.59 -20.81
C TRP A 7 23.76 -23.42 -20.93
N SER A 8 23.00 -24.51 -20.83
CA SER A 8 21.53 -24.45 -20.92
C SER A 8 20.92 -23.69 -19.74
N ILE A 9 21.42 -23.90 -18.52
CA ILE A 9 21.02 -23.15 -17.33
C ILE A 9 21.36 -21.66 -17.49
N MET A 10 22.55 -21.32 -17.98
CA MET A 10 22.93 -19.93 -18.21
C MET A 10 21.99 -19.24 -19.22
N LYS A 11 21.64 -19.92 -20.31
CA LYS A 11 20.68 -19.42 -21.30
C LYS A 11 19.31 -19.18 -20.64
N TRP A 12 18.80 -20.14 -19.88
CA TRP A 12 17.50 -20.05 -19.24
C TRP A 12 17.45 -18.97 -18.14
N ASN A 13 18.49 -18.85 -17.32
CA ASN A 13 18.54 -17.83 -16.28
C ASN A 13 18.55 -16.40 -16.85
N ARG A 14 19.18 -16.20 -18.01
CA ARG A 14 19.12 -14.92 -18.73
C ARG A 14 17.71 -14.62 -19.21
N GLU A 15 17.01 -15.62 -19.73
CA GLU A 15 15.63 -15.45 -20.20
C GLU A 15 14.67 -15.16 -19.04
N ARG A 16 14.77 -15.93 -17.95
CA ARG A 16 14.01 -15.68 -16.72
C ARG A 16 14.18 -14.26 -16.19
N ARG A 17 15.38 -13.70 -16.28
CA ARG A 17 15.62 -12.31 -15.86
C ARG A 17 14.88 -11.32 -16.75
N ARG A 18 14.78 -11.56 -18.06
CA ARG A 18 14.02 -10.70 -18.97
C ARG A 18 12.53 -10.74 -18.62
N LEU A 19 11.98 -11.93 -18.39
CA LEU A 19 10.58 -12.09 -17.98
C LEU A 19 10.31 -11.38 -16.64
N GLN A 20 11.22 -11.49 -15.66
CA GLN A 20 11.09 -10.77 -14.40
C GLN A 20 11.12 -9.24 -14.55
N ILE A 21 11.91 -8.72 -15.50
CA ILE A 21 11.93 -7.29 -15.79
C ILE A 21 10.58 -6.87 -16.39
N GLU A 22 10.04 -7.64 -17.33
CA GLU A 22 8.72 -7.41 -17.91
C GLU A 22 7.61 -7.41 -16.84
N ASP A 23 7.63 -8.39 -15.93
CA ASP A 23 6.68 -8.46 -14.80
C ASP A 23 6.77 -7.22 -13.90
N PHE A 24 8.00 -6.74 -13.63
CA PHE A 24 8.21 -5.53 -12.83
C PHE A 24 7.76 -4.26 -13.56
N GLU A 25 8.03 -4.14 -14.85
CA GLU A 25 7.57 -3.02 -15.68
C GLU A 25 6.04 -3.00 -15.75
N ALA A 26 5.39 -4.15 -15.92
CA ALA A 26 3.94 -4.28 -15.86
C ALA A 26 3.38 -3.84 -14.50
N ARG A 27 4.03 -4.23 -13.39
CA ARG A 27 3.64 -3.78 -12.05
C ARG A 27 3.82 -2.27 -11.87
N ILE A 28 4.93 -1.71 -12.33
CA ILE A 28 5.20 -0.26 -12.23
C ILE A 28 4.16 0.53 -13.02
N ALA A 29 3.74 0.04 -14.19
CA ALA A 29 2.70 0.67 -15.00
C ALA A 29 1.33 0.73 -14.27
N LEU A 30 1.00 -0.31 -13.49
CA LEU A 30 -0.27 -0.39 -12.75
C LEU A 30 -0.22 0.25 -11.37
N MET A 31 0.97 0.45 -10.80
CA MET A 31 1.16 0.96 -9.42
C MET A 31 0.42 2.29 -9.13
N PRO A 32 0.40 3.30 -10.03
CA PRO A 32 -0.29 4.56 -9.74
C PRO A 32 -1.81 4.39 -9.57
N LEU A 33 -2.42 3.46 -10.30
CA LEU A 33 -3.86 3.17 -10.19
C LEU A 33 -4.15 2.57 -8.81
N PHE A 34 -3.42 1.52 -8.43
CA PHE A 34 -3.61 0.86 -7.15
C PHE A 34 -3.34 1.80 -5.98
N GLN A 35 -2.32 2.66 -6.07
CA GLN A 35 -2.05 3.66 -5.04
C GLN A 35 -3.24 4.61 -4.87
N ALA A 36 -3.80 5.12 -5.96
CA ALA A 36 -4.95 6.02 -5.90
C ALA A 36 -6.20 5.33 -5.33
N GLU A 37 -6.44 4.06 -5.65
CA GLU A 37 -7.54 3.28 -5.09
C GLU A 37 -7.36 3.05 -3.58
N THR A 38 -6.15 2.71 -3.13
CA THR A 38 -5.85 2.52 -1.71
C THR A 38 -5.97 3.82 -0.93
N ASP A 39 -5.52 4.94 -1.50
CA ASP A 39 -5.60 6.26 -0.86
C ASP A 39 -7.07 6.67 -0.68
N ARG A 40 -7.91 6.49 -1.71
CA ARG A 40 -9.35 6.76 -1.62
C ARG A 40 -10.03 5.90 -0.55
N ARG A 41 -9.74 4.60 -0.55
CA ARG A 41 -10.32 3.66 0.42
C ARG A 41 -9.97 4.02 1.86
N THR A 42 -8.71 4.35 2.12
CA THR A 42 -8.28 4.71 3.49
C THR A 42 -8.93 6.00 3.98
N LEU A 43 -9.02 7.02 3.12
CA LEU A 43 -9.68 8.28 3.47
C LEU A 43 -11.20 8.11 3.66
N GLN A 44 -11.86 7.26 2.88
CA GLN A 44 -13.28 6.94 3.07
C GLN A 44 -13.53 6.30 4.43
N MET A 45 -12.78 5.26 4.78
CA MET A 45 -12.94 4.58 6.08
C MET A 45 -12.68 5.54 7.25
N LEU A 46 -11.64 6.38 7.16
CA LEU A 46 -11.36 7.37 8.20
C LEU A 46 -12.45 8.44 8.32
N ARG A 47 -13.05 8.82 7.20
CA ARG A 47 -14.16 9.78 7.19
C ARG A 47 -15.40 9.19 7.84
N GLU A 48 -15.76 7.97 7.49
CA GLU A 48 -16.89 7.23 8.08
C GLU A 48 -16.70 7.05 9.59
N ASN A 49 -15.50 6.61 10.01
CA ASN A 49 -15.17 6.45 11.43
C ASN A 49 -15.27 7.77 12.20
N LEU A 50 -14.85 8.89 11.62
CA LEU A 50 -14.95 10.21 12.25
C LEU A 50 -16.41 10.65 12.39
N GLU A 51 -17.24 10.39 11.37
CA GLU A 51 -18.68 10.67 11.44
C GLU A 51 -19.39 9.83 12.52
N GLU A 52 -19.05 8.55 12.63
CA GLU A 52 -19.56 7.67 13.69
C GLU A 52 -19.04 8.08 15.08
N GLU A 53 -17.76 8.40 15.20
CA GLU A 53 -17.15 8.92 16.43
C GLU A 53 -17.89 10.17 16.91
N ALA A 54 -18.20 11.10 16.01
CA ALA A 54 -18.94 12.32 16.34
C ALA A 54 -20.34 12.02 16.89
N ILE A 55 -21.01 10.97 16.40
CA ILE A 55 -22.34 10.57 16.87
C ILE A 55 -22.25 9.88 18.23
N ILE A 56 -21.27 8.99 18.41
CA ILE A 56 -21.13 8.17 19.62
C ILE A 56 -20.59 9.01 20.79
N MET A 57 -19.62 9.87 20.55
CA MET A 57 -18.89 10.61 21.59
C MET A 57 -19.49 11.97 21.94
N LYS A 58 -20.62 12.33 21.32
CA LYS A 58 -21.28 13.65 21.51
C LYS A 58 -21.58 14.01 22.97
N ASP A 59 -21.83 13.01 23.81
CA ASP A 59 -22.30 13.18 25.20
C ASP A 59 -21.17 12.98 26.24
N VAL A 60 -19.95 12.66 25.81
CA VAL A 60 -18.82 12.38 26.71
C VAL A 60 -18.03 13.68 26.96
N PRO A 61 -17.88 14.13 28.23
CA PRO A 61 -17.09 15.32 28.53
C PRO A 61 -15.60 15.10 28.22
N ASP A 62 -14.90 16.17 27.83
CA ASP A 62 -13.47 16.21 27.48
C ASP A 62 -13.05 15.37 26.25
N TRP A 63 -14.00 14.86 25.46
CA TRP A 63 -13.68 14.18 24.20
C TRP A 63 -13.61 15.17 23.02
N LYS A 64 -12.54 15.09 22.22
CA LYS A 64 -12.39 15.84 20.97
C LYS A 64 -12.34 14.88 19.79
N VAL A 65 -13.36 14.96 18.95
CA VAL A 65 -13.49 14.13 17.74
C VAL A 65 -12.32 14.41 16.79
N GLY A 66 -11.66 13.35 16.32
CA GLY A 66 -10.56 13.45 15.36
C GLY A 66 -9.28 14.11 15.90
N GLU A 67 -9.08 14.17 17.22
CA GLU A 67 -7.85 14.70 17.80
C GLU A 67 -6.66 13.75 17.53
N SER A 68 -5.59 14.28 16.95
CA SER A 68 -4.35 13.52 16.75
C SER A 68 -3.65 13.31 18.10
N VAL A 69 -3.30 12.06 18.40
CA VAL A 69 -2.48 11.70 19.58
C VAL A 69 -1.02 12.19 19.43
N PHE A 70 -0.58 12.47 18.20
CA PHE A 70 0.78 12.92 17.93
C PHE A 70 0.92 14.44 18.00
N HIS A 71 2.05 14.91 18.51
CA HIS A 71 2.41 16.34 18.53
C HIS A 71 2.76 16.93 17.15
N THR A 72 2.78 16.12 16.09
CA THR A 72 3.16 16.54 14.74
C THR A 72 1.94 16.74 13.84
N THR A 73 2.02 17.67 12.90
CA THR A 73 0.98 17.93 11.87
C THR A 73 1.11 17.07 10.61
N ARG A 74 2.10 16.16 10.55
CA ARG A 74 2.29 15.26 9.41
C ARG A 74 1.19 14.19 9.36
N TRP A 75 0.88 13.72 8.16
CA TRP A 75 0.07 12.52 7.99
C TRP A 75 0.73 11.30 8.62
N VAL A 76 -0.05 10.50 9.35
CA VAL A 76 0.38 9.22 9.91
C VAL A 76 -0.56 8.15 9.37
N PRO A 77 -0.03 7.08 8.74
CA PRO A 77 -0.86 5.99 8.24
C PRO A 77 -1.68 5.36 9.38
N PRO A 78 -2.98 5.07 9.17
CA PRO A 78 -3.82 4.44 10.17
C PRO A 78 -3.39 3.00 10.43
N LEU A 79 -3.71 2.50 11.63
CA LEU A 79 -3.56 1.08 11.97
C LEU A 79 -4.65 0.24 11.29
N ILE A 80 -4.37 -1.05 11.10
CA ILE A 80 -5.31 -2.04 10.54
C ILE A 80 -6.35 -2.42 11.58
#